data_AF-A0A0C1IUG1-F1
#
_entry.id   AF-A0A0C1IUG1-F1
#
_cell.length_a   1.000
_cell.length_b   1.000
_cell.length_c   1.000
_cell.angle_alpha   90.00
_cell.angle_beta   90.00
_cell.angle_gamma   90.00
#
_symmetry.space_group_name_H-M   'P 1'
#
loop_
_entity.id
_entity.type
_entity.pdbx_description
1 polymer ?
#
loop_
_entity_poly.entity_id
_entity_poly.type
_entity_poly.pdbx_seq_one_letter_code
_entity_poly.pdbx_strand_id
1 'polypeptide(L)'
;MFLACGKSDDDGPSDPCAGTNISVSLSKTASEACTGTGTITVTASGSSGFTYKLNSGGAYQAENVFNNVAPGDYTVFAKDSKGCESSSTVTVDGEANGPTFTAVKSLINAKCISCHNGSNPAGVDFRTDCGIQQRGPAIKTQAVDQETMPQGGPPLNATEKKIITDWLAAGGKTSD
;
A
#
# COMPACT_ATOMS: atom_id res chain seq x y z
N MET A 1 72.20 29.25 3.35
CA MET A 1 70.90 29.39 2.66
C MET A 1 70.58 28.05 2.02
N PHE A 2 69.82 27.21 2.71
CA PHE A 2 69.24 25.99 2.14
C PHE A 2 67.73 26.13 2.31
N LEU A 3 67.07 26.35 1.17
CA LEU A 3 65.62 26.47 1.03
C LEU A 3 64.96 25.15 1.45
N ALA A 4 64.00 25.24 2.36
CA ALA A 4 63.04 24.16 2.60
C ALA A 4 62.19 23.96 1.34
N CYS A 5 62.10 22.73 0.84
CA CYS A 5 61.09 22.34 -0.13
C CYS A 5 59.77 22.16 0.64
N GLY A 6 58.81 23.03 0.35
CA GLY A 6 57.47 22.98 0.93
C GLY A 6 56.80 21.65 0.59
N LYS A 7 56.18 21.04 1.61
CA LYS A 7 55.08 20.11 1.38
C LYS A 7 54.07 20.86 0.51
N SER A 8 53.79 20.33 -0.67
CA SER A 8 52.53 20.61 -1.33
C SER A 8 51.45 20.04 -0.43
N ASP A 9 50.80 20.93 0.32
CA ASP A 9 49.48 20.65 0.89
C ASP A 9 48.53 20.52 -0.31
N ASP A 10 48.59 19.34 -0.96
CA ASP A 10 47.56 18.88 -1.89
C ASP A 10 46.33 18.53 -1.03
N ASP A 11 45.69 19.57 -0.51
CA ASP A 11 44.33 19.49 0.04
C ASP A 11 43.41 19.15 -1.14
N GLY A 12 43.29 17.84 -1.41
CA GLY A 12 42.30 17.34 -2.35
C GLY A 12 40.92 17.92 -2.03
N PRO A 13 40.00 17.97 -3.02
CA PRO A 13 38.69 18.59 -2.82
C PRO A 13 38.04 18.02 -1.56
N SER A 14 37.74 18.91 -0.60
CA SER A 14 37.17 18.51 0.68
C SER A 14 35.88 17.75 0.44
N ASP A 15 35.74 16.58 1.08
CA ASP A 15 34.54 15.77 0.98
C ASP A 15 33.31 16.59 1.45
N PRO A 16 32.34 16.90 0.57
CA PRO A 16 31.18 17.71 0.93
C PRO A 16 30.29 17.02 1.98
N CYS A 17 30.50 15.73 2.23
CA CYS A 17 29.78 14.92 3.20
C CYS A 17 30.50 14.76 4.55
N ALA A 18 31.71 15.29 4.69
CA ALA A 18 32.43 15.26 5.96
C ALA A 18 31.61 15.93 7.07
N GLY A 19 31.27 15.17 8.12
CA GLY A 19 30.50 15.64 9.27
C GLY A 19 28.98 15.67 9.07
N THR A 20 28.47 15.31 7.90
CA THR A 20 27.03 15.19 7.64
C THR A 20 26.54 13.83 8.15
N ASN A 21 25.58 13.83 9.09
CA ASN A 21 24.96 12.62 9.61
C ASN A 21 23.46 12.59 9.25
N ILE A 22 23.13 11.96 8.13
CA ILE A 22 21.75 11.83 7.67
C ILE A 22 21.10 10.61 8.33
N SER A 23 20.02 10.86 9.07
CA SER A 23 19.14 9.81 9.59
C SER A 23 17.93 9.65 8.69
N VAL A 24 17.61 8.41 8.33
CA VAL A 24 16.44 8.03 7.51
C VAL A 24 15.55 7.11 8.33
N SER A 25 14.28 7.47 8.47
CA SER A 25 13.26 6.61 9.04
C SER A 25 12.09 6.45 8.07
N LEU A 26 11.49 5.26 8.08
CA LEU A 26 10.50 4.83 7.10
C LEU A 26 9.22 4.38 7.81
N SER A 27 8.08 4.83 7.33
CA SER A 27 6.78 4.23 7.63
C SER A 27 6.17 3.69 6.35
N LYS A 28 5.29 2.70 6.49
CA LYS A 28 4.66 2.03 5.35
C LYS A 28 3.24 1.62 5.66
N THR A 29 2.45 1.42 4.60
CA THR A 29 1.18 0.71 4.65
C THR A 29 1.34 -0.63 3.93
N ALA A 30 0.66 -1.66 4.42
CA ALA A 30 0.51 -2.91 3.68
C ALA A 30 -0.22 -2.67 2.35
N SER A 31 -0.13 -3.62 1.43
CA SER A 31 -0.94 -3.58 0.22
C SER A 31 -2.42 -3.79 0.52
N GLU A 32 -3.27 -3.07 -0.20
CA GLU A 32 -4.69 -3.36 -0.20
C GLU A 32 -5.02 -4.44 -1.24
N ALA A 33 -5.97 -5.33 -0.95
CA ALA A 33 -6.35 -6.45 -1.83
C ALA A 33 -6.49 -6.07 -3.31
N CYS A 34 -7.16 -4.95 -3.55
CA CYS A 34 -7.70 -4.62 -4.87
C CYS A 34 -6.86 -3.65 -5.66
N THR A 35 -6.03 -2.87 -4.98
CA THR A 35 -4.99 -2.09 -5.67
C THR A 35 -3.72 -2.93 -5.80
N GLY A 36 -3.52 -3.92 -4.92
CA GLY A 36 -2.31 -4.73 -4.84
C GLY A 36 -1.10 -3.93 -4.37
N THR A 37 -1.32 -2.74 -3.81
CA THR A 37 -0.25 -1.80 -3.49
C THR A 37 -0.46 -1.07 -2.17
N GLY A 38 0.64 -0.73 -1.51
CA GLY A 38 0.70 0.14 -0.34
C GLY A 38 1.49 1.41 -0.63
N THR A 39 1.99 2.02 0.44
CA THR A 39 2.75 3.28 0.41
C THR A 39 3.98 3.18 1.30
N ILE A 40 5.01 3.95 0.96
CA ILE A 40 6.18 4.17 1.82
C ILE A 40 6.31 5.68 2.02
N THR A 41 6.39 6.12 3.28
CA THR A 41 6.68 7.51 3.64
C THR A 41 8.05 7.62 4.27
N VAL A 42 8.84 8.58 3.81
CA VAL A 42 10.22 8.81 4.22
C VAL A 42 10.30 10.02 5.13
N THR A 43 11.04 9.89 6.23
CA THR A 43 11.46 11.03 7.06
C THR A 43 12.98 11.06 7.09
N ALA A 44 13.58 12.12 6.54
CA ALA A 44 15.01 12.34 6.58
C ALA A 44 15.35 13.55 7.46
N SER A 45 16.46 13.47 8.20
CA SER A 45 16.95 14.55 9.07
C SER A 45 18.47 14.60 9.09
N GLY A 46 19.04 15.64 9.71
CA GLY A 46 20.50 15.83 9.81
C GLY A 46 21.12 16.63 8.64
N SER A 47 20.32 17.00 7.64
CA SER A 47 20.68 17.93 6.55
C SER A 47 19.41 18.59 5.99
N SER A 48 19.48 19.22 4.81
CA SER A 48 18.35 19.87 4.14
C SER A 48 18.39 19.74 2.62
N GLY A 49 17.24 19.99 1.98
CA GLY A 49 17.08 19.86 0.53
C GLY A 49 17.11 18.40 0.07
N PHE A 50 16.45 17.52 0.82
CA PHE A 50 16.42 16.10 0.51
C PHE A 50 15.62 15.78 -0.75
N THR A 51 16.14 14.82 -1.51
CA THR A 51 15.46 14.09 -2.58
C THR A 51 15.50 12.61 -2.26
N TYR A 52 14.51 11.86 -2.74
CA TYR A 52 14.32 10.46 -2.38
C TYR A 52 14.27 9.58 -3.63
N LYS A 53 14.85 8.39 -3.57
CA LYS A 53 14.65 7.36 -4.60
C LYS A 53 14.31 6.02 -3.96
N LEU A 54 13.54 5.21 -4.69
CA LEU A 54 13.20 3.85 -4.31
C LEU A 54 14.08 2.88 -5.10
N ASN A 55 14.82 2.03 -4.39
CA ASN A 55 15.83 1.11 -4.91
C ASN A 55 16.99 1.82 -5.64
N SER A 56 18.07 1.07 -5.91
CA SER A 56 19.29 1.65 -6.48
C SER A 56 19.11 2.19 -7.91
N GLY A 57 18.18 1.61 -8.68
CA GLY A 57 17.86 2.03 -10.05
C GLY A 57 16.74 3.07 -10.17
N GLY A 58 16.16 3.53 -9.05
CA GLY A 58 15.07 4.50 -9.06
C GLY A 58 15.50 5.92 -9.40
N ALA A 59 14.57 6.71 -9.93
CA ALA A 59 14.76 8.15 -10.10
C ALA A 59 14.57 8.89 -8.78
N TYR A 60 15.33 9.98 -8.61
CA TYR A 60 15.15 10.90 -7.49
C TYR A 60 13.92 11.78 -7.68
N GLN A 61 13.10 11.89 -6.65
CA GLN A 61 11.94 12.80 -6.57
C GLN A 61 12.04 13.68 -5.32
N ALA A 62 11.32 14.81 -5.32
CA ALA A 62 11.27 15.70 -4.15
C ALA A 62 10.27 15.19 -3.10
N GLU A 63 9.21 14.52 -3.54
CA GLU A 63 8.17 13.97 -2.67
C GLU A 63 8.73 12.84 -1.81
N ASN A 64 8.44 12.90 -0.52
CA ASN A 64 8.86 11.90 0.45
C ASN A 64 7.90 10.71 0.56
N VAL A 65 6.94 10.59 -0.36
CA VAL A 65 5.95 9.50 -0.38
C VAL A 65 6.07 8.74 -1.70
N PHE A 66 6.25 7.44 -1.61
CA PHE A 66 6.12 6.50 -2.73
C PHE A 66 4.75 5.84 -2.65
N ASN A 67 3.92 6.10 -3.66
CA ASN A 67 2.59 5.50 -3.80
C ASN A 67 2.64 4.28 -4.71
N ASN A 68 1.60 3.45 -4.65
CA ASN A 68 1.43 2.28 -5.52
C ASN A 68 2.61 1.29 -5.43
N VAL A 69 3.13 1.07 -4.22
CA VAL A 69 4.26 0.18 -3.97
C VAL A 69 3.74 -1.23 -3.75
N ALA A 70 4.12 -2.18 -4.59
CA ALA A 70 3.74 -3.59 -4.43
C ALA A 70 4.35 -4.19 -3.14
N PRO A 71 3.83 -5.32 -2.63
CA PRO A 71 4.50 -6.07 -1.57
C PRO A 71 5.92 -6.46 -1.96
N GLY A 72 6.85 -6.30 -1.02
CA GLY A 72 8.26 -6.63 -1.23
C GLY A 72 9.23 -5.84 -0.35
N ASP A 73 10.51 -6.15 -0.52
CA ASP A 73 11.61 -5.48 0.16
C ASP A 73 12.14 -4.32 -0.68
N TYR A 74 12.29 -3.16 -0.05
CA TYR A 74 12.72 -1.93 -0.68
C TYR A 74 13.88 -1.32 0.08
N THR A 75 14.81 -0.72 -0.66
CA THR A 75 15.82 0.20 -0.11
C THR A 75 15.45 1.61 -0.51
N VAL A 76 15.18 2.47 0.47
CA VAL A 76 14.92 3.88 0.24
C VAL A 76 16.20 4.66 0.49
N PHE A 77 16.53 5.55 -0.44
CA PHE A 77 17.66 6.46 -0.32
C PHE A 77 17.15 7.89 -0.14
N ALA A 78 17.77 8.63 0.77
CA ALA A 78 17.60 10.07 0.92
C ALA A 78 18.94 10.75 0.62
N LYS A 79 18.92 11.70 -0.32
CA LYS A 79 20.08 12.46 -0.74
C LYS A 79 19.84 13.94 -0.52
N ASP A 80 20.74 14.58 0.23
CA ASP A 80 20.63 16.00 0.53
C ASP A 80 21.09 16.91 -0.64
N SER A 81 21.00 18.22 -0.43
CA SER A 81 21.42 19.23 -1.42
C SER A 81 22.93 19.25 -1.71
N LYS A 82 23.76 18.65 -0.84
CA LYS A 82 25.22 18.53 -1.02
C LYS A 82 25.62 17.26 -1.75
N GLY A 83 24.66 16.36 -2.02
CA GLY A 83 24.89 15.09 -2.68
C GLY A 83 25.17 13.93 -1.72
N CYS A 84 25.05 14.14 -0.40
CA CYS A 84 25.27 13.12 0.61
C CYS A 84 24.05 12.20 0.70
N GLU A 85 24.28 10.90 0.64
CA GLU A 85 23.23 9.89 0.52
C GLU A 85 23.28 8.92 1.71
N SER A 86 22.13 8.73 2.37
CA SER A 86 21.89 7.67 3.36
C SER A 86 20.73 6.80 2.89
N SER A 87 20.67 5.56 3.37
CA SER A 87 19.60 4.64 3.01
C SER A 87 19.04 3.88 4.21
N SER A 88 17.84 3.33 4.04
CA SER A 88 17.21 2.41 4.97
C SER A 88 16.34 1.42 4.21
N THR A 89 16.17 0.23 4.78
CA THR A 89 15.34 -0.82 4.19
C THR A 89 13.96 -0.86 4.84
N VAL A 90 12.97 -1.25 4.06
CA VAL A 90 11.60 -1.46 4.52
C VAL A 90 10.95 -2.58 3.72
N THR A 91 10.16 -3.41 4.40
CA THR A 91 9.30 -4.41 3.77
C THR A 91 7.87 -3.87 3.74
N VAL A 92 7.28 -3.87 2.54
CA VAL A 92 5.84 -3.63 2.32
C VAL A 92 5.16 -4.99 2.34
N ASP A 93 4.25 -5.18 3.30
CA ASP A 93 3.52 -6.43 3.47
C ASP A 93 2.38 -6.56 2.45
N GLY A 94 2.01 -7.81 2.13
CA GLY A 94 0.77 -8.13 1.43
C GLY A 94 -0.47 -7.76 2.25
N GLU A 95 -1.67 -7.83 1.63
CA GLU A 95 -2.90 -7.76 2.42
C GLU A 95 -2.89 -8.92 3.44
N ALA A 96 -3.15 -8.60 4.71
CA ALA A 96 -3.38 -9.62 5.71
C ALA A 96 -4.72 -10.33 5.46
N ASN A 97 -4.69 -11.66 5.51
CA ASN A 97 -5.90 -12.48 5.42
C ASN A 97 -6.88 -12.17 6.58
N GLY A 98 -8.18 -12.35 6.30
CA GLY A 98 -9.26 -12.32 7.29
C GLY A 98 -9.68 -13.73 7.74
N PRO A 99 -10.80 -13.89 8.46
CA PRO A 99 -11.29 -15.21 8.88
C PRO A 99 -12.61 -15.67 8.24
N THR A 100 -13.18 -14.92 7.29
CA THR A 100 -14.60 -15.05 6.88
C THR A 100 -14.86 -14.89 5.38
N PHE A 101 -13.85 -14.62 4.56
CA PHE A 101 -14.01 -14.34 3.15
C PHE A 101 -14.56 -15.55 2.36
N THR A 102 -14.13 -16.77 2.68
CA THR A 102 -14.62 -17.99 2.01
C THR A 102 -16.14 -18.14 2.16
N ALA A 103 -16.66 -17.86 3.36
CA ALA A 103 -18.08 -17.97 3.64
C ALA A 103 -18.89 -16.92 2.87
N VAL A 104 -18.46 -15.65 2.87
CA VAL A 104 -19.15 -14.60 2.12
C VAL A 104 -19.05 -14.84 0.61
N LYS A 105 -17.89 -15.26 0.10
CA LYS A 105 -17.71 -15.58 -1.32
C LYS A 105 -18.65 -16.69 -1.77
N SER A 106 -18.77 -17.76 -0.98
CA SER A 106 -19.72 -18.85 -1.27
C SER A 106 -21.17 -18.35 -1.28
N LEU A 107 -21.55 -17.49 -0.33
CA LEU A 107 -22.89 -16.93 -0.27
C LEU A 107 -23.20 -16.04 -1.49
N ILE A 108 -22.28 -15.13 -1.82
CA ILE A 108 -22.42 -14.20 -2.95
C ILE A 108 -22.47 -14.96 -4.28
N ASN A 109 -21.65 -16.01 -4.43
CA ASN A 109 -21.70 -16.89 -5.59
C ASN A 109 -23.08 -17.53 -5.76
N ALA A 110 -23.68 -18.00 -4.66
CA ALA A 110 -24.97 -18.69 -4.70
C ALA A 110 -26.16 -17.74 -4.92
N LYS A 111 -26.10 -16.50 -4.40
CA LYS A 111 -27.27 -15.61 -4.31
C LYS A 111 -27.25 -14.42 -5.26
N CYS A 112 -26.08 -13.98 -5.70
CA CYS A 112 -25.92 -12.66 -6.32
C CYS A 112 -25.36 -12.71 -7.74
N ILE A 113 -24.48 -13.67 -8.06
CA ILE A 113 -23.76 -13.68 -9.35
C ILE A 113 -24.69 -13.76 -10.56
N SER A 114 -25.83 -14.46 -10.48
CA SER A 114 -26.74 -14.59 -11.63
C SER A 114 -27.22 -13.23 -12.17
N CYS A 115 -27.35 -12.22 -11.30
CA CYS A 115 -27.78 -10.87 -11.66
C CYS A 115 -26.62 -9.84 -11.69
N HIS A 116 -25.50 -10.15 -11.04
CA HIS A 116 -24.34 -9.28 -10.86
C HIS A 116 -23.06 -9.92 -11.44
N ASN A 117 -23.11 -10.24 -12.73
CA ASN A 117 -22.01 -10.88 -13.47
C ASN A 117 -21.27 -9.89 -14.39
N GLY A 118 -21.32 -8.59 -14.09
CA GLY A 118 -20.66 -7.55 -14.91
C GLY A 118 -21.36 -7.23 -16.24
N SER A 119 -22.44 -7.92 -16.60
CA SER A 119 -23.17 -7.67 -17.87
C SER A 119 -24.24 -6.58 -17.76
N ASN A 120 -24.52 -6.08 -16.56
CA ASN A 120 -25.54 -5.05 -16.33
C ASN A 120 -24.95 -3.63 -16.46
N PRO A 121 -25.73 -2.61 -16.89
CA PRO A 121 -25.25 -1.23 -17.09
C PRO A 121 -24.65 -0.57 -15.83
N ALA A 122 -25.06 -1.04 -14.65
CA ALA A 122 -24.50 -0.59 -13.37
C ALA A 122 -23.08 -1.12 -13.08
N GLY A 123 -22.55 -2.02 -13.92
CA GLY A 123 -21.17 -2.52 -13.85
C GLY A 123 -20.86 -3.34 -12.60
N VAL A 124 -21.86 -3.82 -11.86
CA VAL A 124 -21.64 -4.64 -10.67
C VAL A 124 -21.28 -6.07 -11.09
N ASP A 125 -20.07 -6.49 -10.71
CA ASP A 125 -19.54 -7.81 -11.01
C ASP A 125 -19.02 -8.48 -9.73
N PHE A 126 -19.74 -9.49 -9.24
CA PHE A 126 -19.36 -10.28 -8.07
C PHE A 126 -18.59 -11.56 -8.42
N ARG A 127 -18.16 -11.74 -9.68
CA ARG A 127 -17.29 -12.87 -10.05
C ARG A 127 -15.85 -12.69 -9.58
N THR A 128 -15.48 -11.47 -9.17
CA THR A 128 -14.14 -11.14 -8.67
C THR A 128 -14.18 -10.85 -7.18
N ASP A 129 -13.13 -11.25 -6.47
CA ASP A 129 -13.02 -11.03 -5.03
C ASP A 129 -13.04 -9.54 -4.68
N CYS A 130 -12.42 -8.73 -5.55
CA CYS A 130 -12.46 -7.28 -5.43
C CYS A 130 -13.82 -6.65 -5.72
N GLY A 131 -14.57 -7.20 -6.67
CA GLY A 131 -15.95 -6.77 -6.89
C GLY A 131 -16.84 -7.02 -5.66
N ILE A 132 -16.59 -8.13 -4.94
CA ILE A 132 -17.25 -8.42 -3.66
C ILE A 132 -16.80 -7.42 -2.59
N GLN A 133 -15.49 -7.28 -2.35
CA GLN A 133 -14.95 -6.38 -1.31
C GLN A 133 -15.39 -4.93 -1.50
N GLN A 134 -15.19 -4.35 -2.69
CA GLN A 134 -15.51 -2.95 -2.97
C GLN A 134 -17.00 -2.63 -2.82
N ARG A 135 -17.86 -3.64 -2.98
CA ARG A 135 -19.31 -3.50 -2.83
C ARG A 135 -19.82 -3.99 -1.48
N GLY A 136 -18.96 -4.49 -0.59
CA GLY A 136 -19.33 -5.00 0.73
C GLY A 136 -20.30 -4.08 1.50
N PRO A 137 -20.01 -2.78 1.65
CA PRO A 137 -20.94 -1.85 2.29
C PRO A 137 -22.30 -1.74 1.59
N ALA A 138 -22.32 -1.74 0.25
CA ALA A 138 -23.56 -1.69 -0.51
C ALA A 138 -24.36 -3.00 -0.41
N ILE A 139 -23.68 -4.15 -0.44
CA ILE A 139 -24.26 -5.48 -0.22
C ILE A 139 -24.94 -5.51 1.15
N LYS A 140 -24.28 -5.03 2.21
CA LYS A 140 -24.88 -4.94 3.55
C LYS A 140 -26.13 -4.06 3.54
N THR A 141 -26.02 -2.82 3.04
CA THR A 141 -27.16 -1.91 3.03
C THR A 141 -28.36 -2.51 2.28
N GLN A 142 -28.15 -3.07 1.09
CA GLN A 142 -29.23 -3.51 0.21
C GLN A 142 -29.81 -4.88 0.59
N ALA A 143 -28.95 -5.86 0.89
CA ALA A 143 -29.37 -7.24 1.12
C ALA A 143 -29.54 -7.61 2.61
N VAL A 144 -28.93 -6.84 3.51
CA VAL A 144 -29.05 -7.06 4.96
C VAL A 144 -29.98 -6.04 5.60
N ASP A 145 -29.70 -4.75 5.44
CA ASP A 145 -30.37 -3.69 6.23
C ASP A 145 -31.73 -3.30 5.64
N GLN A 146 -31.83 -3.17 4.32
CA GLN A 146 -33.04 -2.72 3.63
C GLN A 146 -33.84 -3.86 3.00
N GLU A 147 -33.25 -5.06 2.88
CA GLU A 147 -33.87 -6.23 2.25
C GLU A 147 -34.44 -5.96 0.84
N THR A 148 -33.86 -4.97 0.14
CA THR A 148 -34.23 -4.59 -1.23
C THR A 148 -33.62 -5.52 -2.28
N MET A 149 -32.63 -6.33 -1.86
CA MET A 149 -32.01 -7.38 -2.66
C MET A 149 -32.08 -8.71 -1.88
N PRO A 150 -32.34 -9.85 -2.56
CA PRO A 150 -32.51 -10.00 -4.01
C PRO A 150 -33.86 -9.50 -4.56
N GLN A 151 -33.85 -8.82 -5.72
CA GLN A 151 -35.10 -8.41 -6.39
C GLN A 151 -35.87 -9.61 -6.95
N GLY A 152 -37.17 -9.70 -6.66
CA GLY A 152 -38.03 -10.78 -7.16
C GLY A 152 -37.85 -12.13 -6.46
N GLY A 153 -37.02 -12.20 -5.41
CA GLY A 153 -36.84 -13.38 -4.56
C GLY A 153 -37.09 -13.06 -3.09
N PRO A 154 -37.08 -14.08 -2.20
CA PRO A 154 -37.14 -13.84 -0.77
C PRO A 154 -35.86 -13.13 -0.28
N PRO A 155 -35.95 -12.31 0.79
CA PRO A 155 -34.78 -11.77 1.47
C PRO A 155 -33.82 -12.88 1.94
N LEU A 156 -32.55 -12.51 2.14
CA LEU A 156 -31.59 -13.39 2.79
C LEU A 156 -32.09 -13.79 4.18
N ASN A 157 -31.87 -15.05 4.56
CA ASN A 157 -32.21 -15.51 5.90
C ASN A 157 -31.23 -14.95 6.96
N ALA A 158 -31.54 -15.15 8.25
CA ALA A 158 -30.75 -14.59 9.34
C ALA A 158 -29.28 -15.06 9.33
N THR A 159 -29.02 -16.33 8.99
CA THR A 159 -27.66 -16.88 8.91
C THR A 159 -26.88 -16.29 7.74
N GLU A 160 -27.51 -16.16 6.57
CA GLU A 160 -26.92 -15.55 5.37
C GLU A 160 -26.57 -14.08 5.61
N LYS A 161 -27.47 -13.32 6.25
CA LYS A 161 -27.21 -11.94 6.67
C LYS A 161 -26.02 -11.85 7.62
N LYS A 162 -25.92 -12.78 8.58
CA LYS A 162 -24.82 -12.83 9.55
C LYS A 162 -23.46 -13.04 8.88
N ILE A 163 -23.39 -13.88 7.85
CA ILE A 163 -22.13 -14.10 7.08
C ILE A 163 -21.59 -12.77 6.53
N ILE A 164 -22.47 -11.94 5.94
CA ILE A 164 -22.07 -10.64 5.37
C ILE A 164 -21.62 -9.68 6.48
N THR A 165 -22.37 -9.60 7.59
CA THR A 165 -22.03 -8.68 8.68
C THR A 165 -20.77 -9.08 9.43
N ASP A 166 -20.56 -10.39 9.66
CA ASP A 166 -19.35 -10.90 10.32
C ASP A 166 -18.12 -10.62 9.46
N TRP A 167 -18.22 -10.82 8.15
CA TRP A 167 -17.12 -10.53 7.23
C TRP A 167 -16.73 -9.05 7.22
N LEU A 168 -17.71 -8.15 7.17
CA LEU A 168 -17.44 -6.71 7.25
C LEU A 168 -16.89 -6.29 8.61
N ALA A 169 -17.40 -6.87 9.70
CA ALA A 169 -16.89 -6.63 11.05
C ALA A 169 -15.45 -7.14 11.23
N ALA A 170 -15.06 -8.19 10.49
CA ALA A 170 -13.70 -8.73 10.43
C ALA A 170 -12.78 -7.97 9.46
N GLY A 171 -13.21 -6.83 8.93
CA GLY A 171 -12.39 -5.96 8.07
C GLY A 171 -12.56 -6.19 6.57
N GLY A 172 -13.52 -7.02 6.15
CA GLY A 172 -13.93 -7.13 4.75
C GLY A 172 -12.83 -7.62 3.80
N LYS A 173 -11.92 -8.49 4.25
CA LYS A 173 -10.76 -8.98 3.48
C LYS A 173 -11.14 -9.87 2.29
N THR A 174 -10.21 -10.04 1.35
CA THR A 174 -10.41 -10.87 0.14
C THR A 174 -9.81 -12.29 0.24
N SER A 175 -9.38 -12.68 1.42
CA SER A 175 -8.77 -13.99 1.69
C SER A 175 -8.98 -14.39 3.15
N ASP A 176 -8.78 -15.69 3.40
CA ASP A 176 -8.70 -16.30 4.73
C ASP A 176 -7.32 -16.88 5.01
#